data_AF-A0A5K7YJL7-F1
#
_entry.id   AF-A0A5K7YJL7-F1
#
_cell.length_a   1.000
_cell.length_b   1.000
_cell.length_c   1.000
_cell.angle_alpha   90.00
_cell.angle_beta   90.00
_cell.angle_gamma   90.00
#
_symmetry.space_group_name_H-M   'P 1'
#
loop_
_entity.id
_entity.type
_entity.pdbx_description
1 polymer ?
#
loop_
_entity_poly.entity_id
_entity_poly.type
_entity_poly.pdbx_seq_one_letter_code
_entity_poly.pdbx_strand_id
1 'polypeptide(L)'
;MKLSHRSIIWVIILLVATLPSTVAAKAKAEQLRRTMADIALLNSQMAHRKAEAAGIRDALAVRLDEIKTEALREVREKGLKTEADVLANPRVRFDLMLMADVQAYTGRYGQKIGYYRVACDRLSYLYQQADDDLKIINTLSDLKIDALISQVEKVLDSYLPDAQTIVLNPGTLKIDPPEKIWKALKKGK
;
A
#
# COMPACT_ATOMS: atom_id res chain seq x y z
N MET A 1 2.16 74.23 2.44
CA MET A 1 1.82 72.92 1.85
C MET A 1 0.83 72.21 2.77
N LYS A 2 -0.48 72.43 2.60
CA LYS A 2 -1.52 71.86 3.48
C LYS A 2 -2.11 70.62 2.80
N LEU A 3 -1.52 69.46 3.02
CA LEU A 3 -2.18 68.19 2.71
C LEU A 3 -3.43 68.10 3.58
N SER A 4 -4.61 68.05 2.95
CA SER A 4 -5.88 67.96 3.64
C SER A 4 -5.94 66.66 4.45
N HIS A 5 -6.39 66.72 5.71
CA HIS A 5 -6.59 65.53 6.57
C HIS A 5 -7.49 64.46 5.92
N ARG A 6 -8.31 64.84 4.93
CA ARG A 6 -9.17 63.92 4.17
C ARG A 6 -8.37 63.02 3.22
N SER A 7 -7.21 63.46 2.73
CA SER A 7 -6.37 62.71 1.79
C SER A 7 -5.55 61.60 2.47
N ILE A 8 -5.19 61.78 3.75
CA ILE A 8 -4.41 60.80 4.52
C ILE A 8 -5.29 59.60 4.93
N ILE A 9 -6.56 59.84 5.26
CA ILE A 9 -7.51 58.80 5.65
C ILE A 9 -7.81 57.85 4.48
N TRP A 10 -7.89 58.37 3.25
CA TRP A 10 -8.11 57.53 2.06
C TRP A 10 -6.91 56.63 1.72
N VAL A 11 -5.67 57.08 1.96
CA VAL A 11 -4.46 56.27 1.73
C VAL A 11 -4.34 55.15 2.78
N ILE A 12 -4.76 55.39 4.02
CA ILE A 12 -4.77 54.36 5.08
C ILE A 12 -5.85 53.30 4.82
N ILE A 13 -7.03 53.69 4.33
CA ILE A 13 -8.11 52.74 3.98
C ILE A 13 -7.71 51.84 2.79
N LEU A 14 -6.96 52.38 1.81
CA LEU A 14 -6.44 51.59 0.68
C LEU A 14 -5.29 50.65 1.09
N LEU A 15 -4.52 50.97 2.13
CA LEU A 15 -3.45 50.11 2.64
C LEU A 15 -3.95 48.93 3.48
N VAL A 16 -5.15 49.04 4.07
CA VAL A 16 -5.77 47.95 4.86
C VAL A 16 -6.50 46.94 3.96
N ALA A 17 -6.88 47.34 2.74
CA ALA A 17 -7.58 46.47 1.78
C ALA A 17 -6.69 45.43 1.09
N THR A 18 -5.37 45.44 1.28
CA THR A 18 -4.43 44.44 0.72
C THR A 18 -4.11 43.29 1.69
N LEU A 19 -4.63 43.32 2.92
CA LEU A 19 -4.45 42.27 3.92
C LEU A 19 -5.33 41.00 3.81
N PRO A 20 -6.48 40.94 3.12
CA PRO A 20 -7.30 39.72 3.13
C PRO A 20 -6.61 38.54 2.43
N SER A 21 -5.78 38.82 1.42
CA SER A 21 -5.09 37.79 0.62
C SER A 21 -4.04 37.01 1.42
N THR A 22 -3.35 37.65 2.37
CA THR A 22 -2.28 37.00 3.14
C THR A 22 -2.84 36.08 4.23
N VAL A 23 -3.98 36.43 4.82
CA VAL A 23 -4.67 35.61 5.83
C VAL A 23 -5.27 34.36 5.20
N ALA A 24 -5.92 34.49 4.02
CA ALA A 24 -6.47 33.35 3.28
C ALA A 24 -5.37 32.38 2.82
N ALA A 25 -4.30 32.88 2.22
CA ALA A 25 -3.15 32.07 1.80
C ALA A 25 -2.50 31.32 2.98
N LYS A 26 -2.40 31.95 4.16
CA LYS A 26 -1.87 31.31 5.37
C LYS A 26 -2.76 30.16 5.85
N ALA A 27 -4.08 30.34 5.86
CA ALA A 27 -5.02 29.29 6.27
C ALA A 27 -4.96 28.08 5.32
N LYS A 28 -4.89 28.32 4.01
CA LYS A 28 -4.76 27.28 2.99
C LYS A 28 -3.42 26.56 3.04
N ALA A 29 -2.33 27.29 3.26
CA ALA A 29 -1.01 26.70 3.49
C ALA A 29 -1.04 25.74 4.70
N GLU A 30 -1.74 26.10 5.77
CA GLU A 30 -1.89 25.25 6.95
C GLU A 30 -2.74 24.00 6.68
N GLN A 31 -3.82 24.14 5.90
CA GLN A 31 -4.63 23.00 5.47
C GLN A 31 -3.83 22.04 4.58
N LEU A 32 -3.01 22.57 3.67
CA LEU A 32 -2.16 21.77 2.79
C LEU A 32 -1.06 21.04 3.58
N ARG A 33 -0.46 21.69 4.58
CA ARG A 33 0.51 21.04 5.49
C ARG A 33 -0.11 19.89 6.29
N ARG A 34 -1.33 20.06 6.80
CA ARG A 34 -2.07 18.98 7.46
C ARG A 34 -2.32 17.81 6.51
N THR A 35 -2.77 18.11 5.30
CA THR A 35 -2.96 17.12 4.22
C THR A 35 -1.68 16.35 3.91
N MET A 36 -0.53 17.04 3.83
CA MET A 36 0.78 16.41 3.66
C MET A 36 1.16 15.49 4.82
N ALA A 37 0.85 15.88 6.06
CA ALA A 37 1.08 15.04 7.24
C ALA A 37 0.22 13.76 7.20
N ASP A 38 -1.04 13.87 6.79
CA ASP A 38 -1.94 12.73 6.64
C ASP A 38 -1.45 11.77 5.55
N ILE A 39 -0.99 12.30 4.40
CA ILE A 39 -0.34 11.52 3.34
C ILE A 39 0.89 10.79 3.88
N ALA A 40 1.76 11.49 4.60
CA ALA A 40 3.00 10.92 5.12
C ALA A 40 2.72 9.79 6.13
N LEU A 41 1.73 9.99 7.02
CA LEU A 41 1.29 8.98 7.97
C LEU A 41 0.76 7.73 7.25
N LEU A 42 -0.17 7.91 6.30
CA LEU A 42 -0.74 6.78 5.58
C LEU A 42 0.31 6.06 4.72
N ASN A 43 1.24 6.80 4.10
CA ASN A 43 2.32 6.22 3.32
C ASN A 43 3.25 5.35 4.21
N SER A 44 3.58 5.83 5.41
CA SER A 44 4.34 5.05 6.39
C SER A 44 3.62 3.76 6.79
N GLN A 45 2.30 3.84 7.03
CA GLN A 45 1.47 2.67 7.32
C GLN A 45 1.46 1.67 6.16
N MET A 46 1.25 2.13 4.92
CA MET A 46 1.30 1.27 3.72
C MET A 46 2.67 0.61 3.54
N ALA A 47 3.75 1.37 3.75
CA ALA A 47 5.12 0.84 3.67
C ALA A 47 5.37 -0.24 4.73
N HIS A 48 4.86 -0.04 5.95
CA HIS A 48 4.95 -1.03 7.02
C HIS A 48 4.16 -2.31 6.67
N ARG A 49 2.91 -2.19 6.20
CA ARG A 49 2.10 -3.35 5.78
C ARG A 49 2.74 -4.11 4.61
N LYS A 50 3.37 -3.40 3.68
CA LYS A 50 4.16 -4.01 2.61
C LYS A 50 5.31 -4.86 3.16
N ALA A 51 6.04 -4.32 4.14
CA ALA A 51 7.17 -5.02 4.75
C ALA A 51 6.71 -6.25 5.53
N GLU A 52 5.63 -6.17 6.29
CA GLU A 52 5.05 -7.33 6.98
C GLU A 52 4.58 -8.40 5.99
N ALA A 53 3.87 -8.02 4.93
CA ALA A 53 3.42 -8.97 3.90
C ALA A 53 4.61 -9.67 3.22
N ALA A 54 5.72 -8.95 2.99
CA ALA A 54 6.96 -9.52 2.48
C ALA A 54 7.58 -10.51 3.48
N GLY A 55 7.66 -10.13 4.76
CA GLY A 55 8.17 -11.02 5.82
C GLY A 55 7.37 -12.32 5.95
N ILE A 56 6.03 -12.24 5.90
CA ILE A 56 5.18 -13.44 5.94
C ILE A 56 5.39 -14.31 4.70
N ARG A 57 5.44 -13.70 3.51
CA ARG A 57 5.69 -14.42 2.25
C ARG A 57 7.04 -15.15 2.28
N ASP A 58 8.08 -14.51 2.79
CA ASP A 58 9.41 -15.09 2.85
C ASP A 58 9.47 -16.24 3.89
N ALA A 59 8.77 -16.10 5.03
CA ALA A 59 8.59 -17.18 5.99
C ALA A 59 7.82 -18.38 5.40
N LEU A 60 6.77 -18.13 4.61
CA LEU A 60 6.04 -19.16 3.88
C LEU A 60 6.94 -19.89 2.86
N ALA A 61 7.86 -19.19 2.21
CA ALA A 61 8.82 -19.80 1.29
C ALA A 61 9.76 -20.78 2.01
N VAL A 62 10.23 -20.43 3.22
CA VAL A 62 11.02 -21.33 4.06
C VAL A 62 10.20 -22.58 4.44
N ARG A 63 8.95 -22.39 4.91
CA ARG A 63 8.07 -23.53 5.23
C ARG A 63 7.80 -24.43 4.03
N LEU A 64 7.64 -23.85 2.85
CA LEU A 64 7.43 -24.62 1.62
C LEU A 64 8.62 -25.56 1.33
N ASP A 65 9.86 -25.10 1.56
CA ASP A 65 11.05 -25.90 1.36
C ASP A 65 11.20 -27.03 2.39
N GLU A 66 10.84 -26.76 3.65
CA GLU A 66 10.78 -27.77 4.71
C GLU A 66 9.78 -28.89 4.35
N ILE A 67 8.55 -28.53 3.94
CA ILE A 67 7.51 -29.50 3.56
C ILE A 67 7.94 -30.29 2.32
N LYS A 68 8.56 -29.62 1.34
CA LYS A 68 9.11 -30.27 0.15
C LYS A 68 10.16 -31.33 0.53
N THR A 69 11.07 -30.98 1.43
CA THR A 69 12.13 -31.87 1.89
C THR A 69 11.55 -33.10 2.59
N GLU A 70 10.58 -32.89 3.47
CA GLU A 70 9.85 -33.96 4.17
C GLU A 70 9.13 -34.89 3.18
N ALA A 71 8.36 -34.36 2.24
CA ALA A 71 7.63 -35.16 1.25
C ALA A 71 8.58 -36.03 0.41
N LEU A 72 9.72 -35.46 -0.02
CA LEU A 72 10.72 -36.18 -0.82
C LEU A 72 11.47 -37.24 0.00
N ARG A 73 11.69 -36.99 1.29
CA ARG A 73 12.27 -37.96 2.23
C ARG A 73 11.32 -39.14 2.39
N GLU A 74 10.06 -38.87 2.67
CA GLU A 74 9.02 -39.89 2.87
C GLU A 74 8.82 -40.77 1.63
N VAL A 75 8.78 -40.18 0.43
CA VAL A 75 8.72 -40.91 -0.84
C VAL A 75 9.89 -41.87 -1.00
N ARG A 76 11.11 -41.43 -0.63
CA ARG A 76 12.33 -42.23 -0.76
C ARG A 76 12.36 -43.37 0.24
N GLU A 77 12.09 -43.10 1.51
CA GLU A 77 12.12 -44.08 2.59
C GLU A 77 11.08 -45.19 2.39
N LYS A 78 9.89 -44.83 1.89
CA LYS A 78 8.82 -45.79 1.58
C LYS A 78 8.91 -46.41 0.20
N GLY A 79 9.90 -46.02 -0.61
CA GLY A 79 10.12 -46.57 -1.95
C GLY A 79 8.94 -46.38 -2.89
N LEU A 80 8.22 -45.25 -2.80
CA LEU A 80 7.05 -44.96 -3.63
C LEU A 80 7.49 -44.62 -5.05
N LYS A 81 7.09 -45.45 -6.03
CA LYS A 81 7.61 -45.36 -7.41
C LYS A 81 6.64 -44.70 -8.38
N THR A 82 5.35 -44.94 -8.22
CA THR A 82 4.32 -44.41 -9.11
C THR A 82 3.61 -43.20 -8.51
N GLU A 83 3.00 -42.36 -9.35
CA GLU A 83 2.15 -41.25 -8.89
C GLU A 83 0.96 -41.76 -8.07
N ALA A 84 0.38 -42.90 -8.45
CA ALA A 84 -0.69 -43.53 -7.69
C ALA A 84 -0.24 -43.91 -6.27
N ASP A 85 0.95 -44.52 -6.11
CA ASP A 85 1.49 -44.89 -4.80
C ASP A 85 1.74 -43.66 -3.91
N VAL A 86 2.22 -42.57 -4.52
CA VAL A 86 2.49 -41.31 -3.83
C VAL A 86 1.21 -40.65 -3.34
N LEU A 87 0.19 -40.57 -4.20
CA LEU A 87 -1.09 -39.97 -3.86
C LEU A 87 -1.92 -40.84 -2.92
N ALA A 88 -1.72 -42.17 -2.93
CA ALA A 88 -2.35 -43.08 -1.99
C ALA A 88 -1.71 -43.04 -0.59
N ASN A 89 -0.47 -42.58 -0.48
CA ASN A 89 0.20 -42.43 0.82
C ASN A 89 -0.36 -41.22 1.60
N PRO A 90 -0.96 -41.41 2.77
CA PRO A 90 -1.61 -40.31 3.49
C PRO A 90 -0.64 -39.18 3.85
N ARG A 91 0.57 -39.51 4.31
CA ARG A 91 1.56 -38.53 4.76
C ARG A 91 1.99 -37.64 3.59
N VAL A 92 2.41 -38.25 2.49
CA VAL A 92 2.85 -37.50 1.30
C VAL A 92 1.68 -36.70 0.70
N ARG A 93 0.46 -37.26 0.67
CA ARG A 93 -0.72 -36.53 0.20
C ARG A 93 -0.99 -35.28 1.05
N PHE A 94 -0.89 -35.36 2.37
CA PHE A 94 -1.05 -34.20 3.24
C PHE A 94 0.03 -33.15 2.99
N ASP A 95 1.30 -33.56 2.82
CA ASP A 95 2.38 -32.62 2.52
C ASP A 95 2.11 -31.90 1.18
N LEU A 96 1.66 -32.61 0.14
CA LEU A 96 1.30 -32.01 -1.14
C LEU A 96 0.13 -31.01 -1.04
N MET A 97 -0.89 -31.33 -0.22
CA MET A 97 -1.99 -30.40 0.06
C MET A 97 -1.49 -29.15 0.78
N LEU A 98 -0.66 -29.33 1.81
CA LEU A 98 -0.11 -28.21 2.58
C LEU A 98 0.80 -27.32 1.71
N MET A 99 1.58 -27.91 0.82
CA MET A 99 2.36 -27.17 -0.18
C MET A 99 1.46 -26.31 -1.08
N ALA A 100 0.32 -26.86 -1.55
CA ALA A 100 -0.63 -26.12 -2.38
C ALA A 100 -1.20 -24.91 -1.63
N ASP A 101 -1.57 -25.09 -0.36
CA ASP A 101 -2.07 -24.00 0.49
C ASP A 101 -1.02 -22.91 0.67
N VAL A 102 0.21 -23.30 1.04
CA VAL A 102 1.33 -22.37 1.24
C VAL A 102 1.63 -21.59 -0.05
N GLN A 103 1.61 -22.24 -1.21
CA GLN A 103 1.78 -21.56 -2.51
C GLN A 103 0.66 -20.56 -2.80
N ALA A 104 -0.60 -20.93 -2.52
CA ALA A 104 -1.75 -20.05 -2.73
C ALA A 104 -1.66 -18.79 -1.84
N TYR A 105 -1.32 -18.96 -0.56
CA TYR A 105 -1.10 -17.84 0.36
C TYR A 105 0.10 -16.98 -0.05
N THR A 106 1.21 -17.59 -0.46
CA THR A 106 2.39 -16.88 -0.98
C THR A 106 2.01 -15.97 -2.16
N GLY A 107 1.21 -16.49 -3.10
CA GLY A 107 0.70 -15.71 -4.22
C GLY A 107 -0.18 -14.53 -3.79
N ARG A 108 -1.05 -14.72 -2.78
CA ARG A 108 -1.89 -13.64 -2.24
C ARG A 108 -1.09 -12.56 -1.52
N TYR A 109 -0.09 -12.92 -0.72
CA TYR A 109 0.81 -11.93 -0.14
C TYR A 109 1.58 -11.18 -1.23
N GLY A 110 1.99 -11.85 -2.31
CA GLY A 110 2.55 -11.19 -3.49
C GLY A 110 1.64 -10.11 -4.09
N GLN A 111 0.34 -10.40 -4.22
CA GLN A 111 -0.65 -9.43 -4.70
C GLN A 111 -0.82 -8.25 -3.73
N LYS A 112 -0.89 -8.51 -2.42
CA LYS A 112 -0.98 -7.45 -1.40
C LYS A 112 0.27 -6.56 -1.37
N ILE A 113 1.47 -7.14 -1.49
CA ILE A 113 2.72 -6.36 -1.64
C ILE A 113 2.64 -5.44 -2.87
N GLY A 114 2.13 -5.96 -4.00
CA GLY A 114 1.92 -5.17 -5.22
C GLY A 114 0.94 -4.01 -5.01
N TYR A 115 -0.18 -4.27 -4.33
CA TYR A 115 -1.18 -3.26 -3.96
C TYR A 115 -0.57 -2.16 -3.09
N TYR A 116 0.12 -2.52 -2.01
CA TYR A 116 0.74 -1.54 -1.10
C TYR A 116 1.82 -0.70 -1.80
N ARG A 117 2.59 -1.30 -2.73
CA ARG A 117 3.55 -0.54 -3.55
C ARG A 117 2.85 0.56 -4.35
N VAL A 118 1.77 0.22 -5.06
CA VAL A 118 0.99 1.21 -5.83
C VAL A 118 0.43 2.31 -4.94
N ALA A 119 -0.05 1.96 -3.75
CA ALA A 119 -0.51 2.93 -2.75
C ALA A 119 0.62 3.89 -2.34
N CYS A 120 1.81 3.37 -2.01
CA CYS A 120 2.96 4.19 -1.65
C CYS A 120 3.40 5.14 -2.78
N ASP A 121 3.44 4.64 -4.02
CA ASP A 121 3.81 5.44 -5.19
C ASP A 121 2.79 6.58 -5.40
N ARG A 122 1.49 6.28 -5.25
CA ARG A 122 0.42 7.27 -5.39
C ARG A 122 0.46 8.34 -4.29
N LEU A 123 0.66 7.93 -3.04
CA LEU A 123 0.77 8.83 -1.89
C LEU A 123 2.01 9.73 -2.01
N SER A 124 3.15 9.16 -2.43
CA SER A 124 4.38 9.94 -2.65
C SER A 124 4.21 10.99 -3.74
N TYR A 125 3.50 10.66 -4.83
CA TYR A 125 3.15 11.63 -5.86
C TYR A 125 2.28 12.78 -5.34
N LEU A 126 1.23 12.47 -4.56
CA LEU A 126 0.37 13.49 -3.97
C LEU A 126 1.12 14.38 -2.98
N TYR A 127 2.04 13.80 -2.20
CA TYR A 127 2.89 14.57 -1.30
C TYR A 127 3.75 15.57 -2.07
N GLN A 128 4.40 15.14 -3.16
CA GLN A 128 5.21 16.02 -4.01
C GLN A 128 4.37 17.13 -4.63
N GLN A 129 3.17 16.80 -5.13
CA GLN A 129 2.26 17.80 -5.68
C GLN A 129 1.84 18.84 -4.62
N ALA A 130 1.53 18.40 -3.40
CA ALA A 130 1.20 19.29 -2.30
C ALA A 130 2.38 20.17 -1.86
N ASP A 131 3.61 19.62 -1.83
CA ASP A 131 4.83 20.37 -1.54
C ASP A 131 5.11 21.44 -2.60
N ASP A 132 4.91 21.12 -3.88
CA ASP A 132 5.09 22.06 -4.98
C ASP A 132 4.03 23.17 -4.95
N ASP A 133 2.76 22.82 -4.73
CA ASP A 133 1.67 23.80 -4.59
C ASP A 133 1.88 24.71 -3.36
N LEU A 134 2.44 24.18 -2.27
CA LEU A 134 2.78 24.97 -1.09
C LEU A 134 3.84 26.05 -1.39
N LYS A 135 4.81 25.77 -2.26
CA LYS A 135 5.86 26.75 -2.65
C LYS A 135 5.29 27.92 -3.45
N ILE A 136 4.21 27.71 -4.19
CA ILE A 136 3.58 28.73 -5.04
C ILE A 136 2.21 29.20 -4.50
N ILE A 137 1.91 28.91 -3.23
CA ILE A 137 0.59 29.10 -2.61
C ILE A 137 0.04 30.52 -2.76
N ASN A 138 0.90 31.54 -2.73
CA ASN A 138 0.49 32.95 -2.88
C ASN A 138 0.03 33.32 -4.30
N THR A 139 0.24 32.42 -5.27
CA THR A 139 -0.11 32.61 -6.69
C THR A 139 -1.17 31.63 -7.18
N LEU A 140 -1.48 30.60 -6.39
CA LEU A 140 -2.52 29.62 -6.72
C LEU A 140 -3.90 30.17 -6.39
N SER A 141 -4.89 29.77 -7.18
CA SER A 141 -6.29 30.02 -6.83
C SER A 141 -6.75 29.06 -5.76
N ASP A 142 -7.63 29.51 -4.88
CA ASP A 142 -8.25 28.68 -3.83
C ASP A 142 -8.91 27.42 -4.41
N LEU A 143 -9.54 27.54 -5.59
CA LEU A 143 -10.15 26.43 -6.30
C LEU A 143 -9.15 25.28 -6.58
N LYS A 144 -7.90 25.61 -6.94
CA LYS A 144 -6.88 24.59 -7.22
C LYS A 144 -6.45 23.86 -5.95
N ILE A 145 -6.27 24.60 -4.86
CA ILE A 145 -5.91 24.04 -3.56
C ILE A 145 -7.03 23.13 -3.04
N ASP A 146 -8.29 23.58 -3.14
CA ASP A 146 -9.45 22.78 -2.70
C ASP A 146 -9.64 21.52 -3.55
N ALA A 147 -9.36 21.59 -4.86
CA ALA A 147 -9.37 20.42 -5.73
C ALA A 147 -8.29 19.41 -5.36
N LEU A 148 -7.07 19.86 -5.05
CA LEU A 148 -6.00 18.99 -4.58
C LEU A 148 -6.36 18.32 -3.25
N ILE A 149 -6.84 19.09 -2.27
CA ILE A 149 -7.23 18.55 -0.96
C ILE A 149 -8.33 17.49 -1.14
N SER A 150 -9.36 17.79 -1.94
CA SER A 150 -10.44 16.84 -2.23
C SER A 150 -9.93 15.58 -2.94
N GLN A 151 -8.91 15.69 -3.79
CA GLN A 151 -8.28 14.54 -4.45
C GLN A 151 -7.51 13.70 -3.44
N VAL A 152 -6.78 14.33 -2.52
CA VAL A 152 -6.05 13.64 -1.46
C VAL A 152 -7.01 12.89 -0.56
N GLU A 153 -8.05 13.55 -0.05
CA GLU A 153 -9.05 12.94 0.83
C GLU A 153 -9.64 11.66 0.22
N LYS A 154 -10.05 11.71 -1.05
CA LYS A 154 -10.55 10.51 -1.77
C LYS A 154 -9.53 9.37 -1.83
N VAL A 155 -8.25 9.70 -2.01
CA VAL A 155 -7.18 8.70 -2.05
C VAL A 155 -6.91 8.14 -0.66
N LEU A 156 -6.88 8.98 0.38
CA LEU A 156 -6.74 8.53 1.76
C LEU A 156 -7.88 7.58 2.14
N ASP A 157 -9.12 7.97 1.88
CA ASP A 157 -10.32 7.16 2.16
C ASP A 157 -10.27 5.79 1.47
N SER A 158 -9.70 5.72 0.27
CA SER A 158 -9.57 4.47 -0.47
C SER A 158 -8.56 3.47 0.12
N TYR A 159 -7.59 3.96 0.90
CA TYR A 159 -6.49 3.15 1.46
C TYR A 159 -6.59 2.96 2.98
N LEU A 160 -7.30 3.84 3.69
CA LEU A 160 -7.47 3.79 5.14
C LEU A 160 -7.94 2.41 5.67
N PRO A 161 -8.93 1.72 5.06
CA PRO A 161 -9.36 0.41 5.53
C PRO A 161 -8.24 -0.65 5.52
N ASP A 162 -7.35 -0.59 4.52
CA ASP A 162 -6.24 -1.53 4.34
C ASP A 162 -4.97 -1.17 5.14
N ALA A 163 -4.97 -0.02 5.84
CA ALA A 163 -3.83 0.47 6.62
C ALA A 163 -3.69 -0.21 7.98
N GLN A 164 -4.79 -0.68 8.55
CA GLN A 164 -4.83 -1.21 9.91
C GLN A 164 -4.30 -2.64 9.98
N THR A 165 -4.67 -3.49 9.03
CA THR A 165 -4.29 -4.91 9.03
C THR A 165 -4.27 -5.50 7.63
N ILE A 166 -3.47 -6.54 7.42
CA ILE A 166 -3.46 -7.31 6.18
C ILE A 166 -4.65 -8.26 6.20
N VAL A 167 -5.67 -7.98 5.38
CA VAL A 167 -6.83 -8.86 5.22
C VAL A 167 -6.66 -9.74 3.99
N LEU A 168 -6.69 -11.06 4.18
CA LEU A 168 -6.80 -12.05 3.11
C LEU A 168 -8.15 -12.74 3.20
N ASN A 169 -8.81 -12.95 2.05
CA ASN A 169 -10.04 -13.75 1.98
C ASN A 169 -9.72 -15.18 1.52
N PRO A 170 -9.77 -16.19 2.42
CA PRO A 170 -9.43 -17.57 2.09
C PRO A 170 -10.30 -18.16 0.98
N GLY A 171 -11.58 -17.77 0.91
CA GLY A 171 -12.52 -18.26 -0.10
C GLY A 171 -12.19 -17.85 -1.54
N THR A 172 -11.24 -16.92 -1.72
CA THR A 172 -10.77 -16.53 -3.04
C THR A 172 -9.52 -17.29 -3.47
N LEU A 173 -8.88 -18.07 -2.59
CA LEU A 173 -7.64 -18.78 -2.91
C LEU A 173 -7.88 -19.81 -4.02
N LYS A 174 -7.00 -19.81 -5.02
CA LYS A 174 -6.93 -20.91 -5.99
C LYS A 174 -5.88 -21.87 -5.48
N ILE A 175 -6.33 -22.94 -4.84
CA ILE A 175 -5.47 -24.00 -4.32
C ILE A 175 -5.35 -25.07 -5.42
N ASP A 176 -4.12 -25.37 -5.80
CA ASP A 176 -3.85 -26.39 -6.80
C ASP A 176 -4.03 -27.80 -6.22
N PRO A 177 -4.49 -28.77 -7.02
CA PRO A 177 -4.70 -30.13 -6.53
C PRO A 177 -3.35 -30.85 -6.32
N PRO A 178 -3.26 -31.82 -5.38
CA PRO A 178 -2.01 -32.52 -5.04
C PRO A 178 -1.27 -33.14 -6.23
N GLU A 179 -1.99 -33.64 -7.22
CA GLU A 179 -1.47 -34.20 -8.47
C GLU A 179 -0.62 -33.17 -9.22
N LYS A 180 -1.09 -31.92 -9.25
CA LYS A 180 -0.39 -30.81 -9.92
C LYS A 180 0.87 -30.43 -9.16
N ILE A 181 0.82 -30.41 -7.82
CA ILE A 181 1.98 -30.14 -6.97
C ILE A 181 3.04 -31.22 -7.15
N TRP A 182 2.64 -32.49 -7.16
CA TRP A 182 3.55 -33.62 -7.38
C TRP A 182 4.26 -33.55 -8.74
N LYS A 183 3.52 -33.23 -9.80
CA LYS A 183 4.11 -33.03 -11.13
C LYS A 183 5.12 -31.89 -11.17
N ALA A 184 4.85 -30.79 -10.46
CA ALA A 184 5.79 -29.68 -10.34
C ALA A 184 7.07 -30.09 -9.58
N LEU A 185 6.94 -30.86 -8.51
CA LEU A 185 8.08 -31.40 -7.75
C LEU A 185 8.99 -32.29 -8.58
N LYS A 186 8.42 -33.14 -9.45
CA LYS A 186 9.20 -33.99 -10.35
C LYS A 186 9.98 -33.20 -11.41
N LYS A 187 9.43 -32.08 -11.91
CA LYS A 187 10.08 -31.24 -12.93
C LYS A 187 11.26 -30.41 -12.42
N GLY A 188 11.34 -30.20 -11.10
CA GLY A 188 12.44 -29.47 -10.45
C GLY A 188 13.61 -30.35 -10.00
N LYS A 189 13.65 -31.61 -10.44
CA LYS A 189 14.83 -32.50 -10.37
C LYS A 189 15.54 -32.49 -11.70
#